data_AF-A0A8S9RL76-F1
#
_entry.id   AF-A0A8S9RL76-F1
#
_cell.length_a   1.000
_cell.length_b   1.000
_cell.length_c   1.000
_cell.angle_alpha   90.00
_cell.angle_beta   90.00
_cell.angle_gamma   90.00
#
_symmetry.space_group_name_H-M   'P 1'
#
loop_
_entity.id
_entity.type
_entity.pdbx_description
1 polymer ?
#
loop_
_entity_poly.entity_id
_entity_poly.type
_entity_poly.pdbx_seq_one_letter_code
_entity_poly.pdbx_strand_id
1 'polypeptide(L)'
;MMQYLIPEPKTKEIVLEKVLSCDGPTTLQEVKNLSSKRKAVEESVNRTSNVTDAIAREMNRGITSCEQDLLKLGEYLPLLFNLVHHADKIKQVSGLKIRWSSGLISQTLIQRKCPKFFQVDNIMFELGMVIYFYALKLRERAMELVSTDVKKSITLYREASGVFHHLSHDLLPSLLPSLPQGKLPELTPWLCTSLSLLCLAEGQVSDSLNFN
;
A
#
# COMPACT_ATOMS: atom_id res chain seq x y z
N MET A 1 16.44 -19.16 2.57
CA MET A 1 16.58 -17.69 2.43
C MET A 1 15.89 -17.04 3.62
N MET A 2 16.53 -16.11 4.34
CA MET A 2 15.85 -15.37 5.41
C MET A 2 14.76 -14.50 4.78
N GLN A 3 13.49 -14.79 5.08
CA GLN A 3 12.36 -13.97 4.64
C GLN A 3 12.29 -12.74 5.55
N TYR A 4 12.93 -11.65 5.14
CA TYR A 4 12.78 -10.38 5.82
C TYR A 4 11.48 -9.71 5.36
N LEU A 5 10.47 -9.74 6.23
CA LEU A 5 9.24 -8.98 6.06
C LEU A 5 9.48 -7.52 6.43
N ILE A 6 9.07 -6.63 5.52
CA ILE A 6 9.14 -5.20 5.76
C ILE A 6 7.91 -4.84 6.61
N PRO A 7 8.07 -4.19 7.77
CA PRO A 7 6.93 -3.80 8.59
C PRO A 7 5.92 -2.93 7.83
N GLU A 8 4.66 -3.34 7.87
CA GLU A 8 3.57 -2.67 7.17
C GLU A 8 3.10 -1.41 7.92
N PRO A 9 2.80 -0.31 7.21
CA PRO A 9 2.14 0.85 7.81
C PRO A 9 0.69 0.51 8.18
N LYS A 10 0.05 1.33 9.02
CA LYS A 10 -1.36 1.22 9.37
C LYS A 10 -2.09 2.51 9.00
N THR A 11 -3.41 2.44 8.82
CA THR A 11 -4.22 3.61 8.52
C THR A 11 -5.40 3.77 9.48
N LYS A 12 -5.88 5.01 9.64
CA LYS A 12 -7.19 5.26 10.27
C LYS A 12 -8.32 5.29 9.25
N GLU A 13 -9.52 5.10 9.76
CA GLU A 13 -10.77 5.26 9.03
C GLU A 13 -10.91 6.66 8.45
N ILE A 14 -11.38 6.68 7.21
CA ILE A 14 -11.81 7.86 6.47
C ILE A 14 -13.06 7.51 5.67
N VAL A 15 -14.08 8.36 5.77
CA VAL A 15 -15.33 8.22 5.02
C VAL A 15 -15.36 9.34 3.99
N LEU A 16 -14.84 9.08 2.78
CA LEU A 16 -14.60 10.09 1.75
C LEU A 16 -15.89 10.79 1.30
N GLU A 17 -17.01 10.08 1.28
CA GLU A 17 -18.35 10.61 0.99
C GLU A 17 -18.85 11.68 1.97
N LYS A 18 -18.26 11.76 3.17
CA LYS A 18 -18.58 12.80 4.16
C LYS A 18 -17.69 14.02 4.04
N VAL A 19 -16.58 13.93 3.28
CA VAL A 19 -15.57 14.98 3.17
C VAL A 19 -15.58 15.61 1.78
N LEU A 20 -15.76 14.80 0.73
CA LEU A 20 -15.81 15.28 -0.64
C LEU A 20 -17.19 15.84 -0.96
N SER A 21 -17.23 17.06 -1.49
CA SER A 21 -18.47 17.64 -2.03
C SER A 21 -18.91 16.87 -3.27
N CYS A 22 -20.20 16.54 -3.34
CA CYS A 22 -20.80 15.82 -4.46
C CYS A 22 -21.86 16.70 -5.11
N ASP A 23 -21.70 17.04 -6.39
CA ASP A 23 -22.62 17.93 -7.11
C ASP A 23 -23.89 17.22 -7.61
N GLY A 24 -24.00 15.90 -7.43
CA GLY A 24 -25.16 15.11 -7.86
C GLY A 24 -25.15 13.65 -7.40
N PRO A 25 -26.25 12.91 -7.64
CA PRO A 25 -26.42 11.54 -7.17
C PRO A 25 -25.40 10.56 -7.79
N THR A 26 -25.01 10.77 -9.06
CA THR A 26 -24.00 9.95 -9.74
C THR A 26 -22.63 10.09 -9.07
N THR A 27 -22.15 11.33 -8.88
CA THR A 27 -20.90 11.62 -8.19
C THR A 27 -20.91 11.10 -6.74
N LEU A 28 -22.04 11.23 -6.04
CA LEU A 28 -22.19 10.66 -4.70
C LEU A 28 -22.04 9.13 -4.72
N GLN A 29 -22.59 8.45 -5.71
CA GLN A 29 -22.47 7.00 -5.83
C GLN A 29 -21.03 6.55 -6.13
N GLU A 30 -20.30 7.31 -6.93
CA GLU A 30 -18.87 7.08 -7.20
C GLU A 30 -18.02 7.27 -5.94
N VAL A 31 -18.28 8.33 -5.17
CA VAL A 31 -17.56 8.59 -3.91
C VAL A 31 -17.93 7.56 -2.83
N LYS A 32 -19.16 7.05 -2.80
CA LYS A 32 -19.56 5.92 -1.96
C LYS A 32 -18.79 4.65 -2.31
N ASN A 33 -18.67 4.35 -3.61
CA ASN A 33 -17.86 3.23 -4.07
C ASN A 33 -16.39 3.40 -3.64
N LEU A 34 -15.81 4.58 -3.86
CA LEU A 34 -14.45 4.90 -3.41
C LEU A 34 -14.26 4.71 -1.89
N SER A 35 -15.22 5.17 -1.07
CA SER A 35 -15.21 5.02 0.39
C SER A 35 -15.26 3.55 0.80
N SER A 36 -16.12 2.75 0.14
CA SER A 36 -16.25 1.32 0.37
C SER A 36 -14.95 0.56 0.04
N LYS A 37 -14.34 0.84 -1.12
CA LYS A 37 -13.07 0.23 -1.52
C LYS A 37 -11.92 0.64 -0.60
N ARG A 38 -11.89 1.91 -0.16
CA ARG A 38 -10.94 2.37 0.85
C ARG A 38 -11.09 1.63 2.18
N LYS A 39 -12.32 1.41 2.63
CA LYS A 39 -12.58 0.65 3.86
C LYS A 39 -12.05 -0.79 3.76
N ALA A 40 -12.24 -1.45 2.61
CA ALA A 40 -11.70 -2.80 2.39
C ALA A 40 -10.16 -2.83 2.49
N VAL A 41 -9.48 -1.81 1.97
CA VAL A 41 -8.02 -1.65 2.10
C VAL A 41 -7.61 -1.36 3.55
N GLU A 42 -8.35 -0.53 4.28
CA GLU A 42 -8.10 -0.30 5.71
C GLU A 42 -8.15 -1.57 6.53
N GLU A 43 -9.20 -2.37 6.34
CA GLU A 43 -9.39 -3.64 7.07
C GLU A 43 -8.26 -4.62 6.79
N SER A 44 -7.72 -4.61 5.56
CA SER A 44 -6.56 -5.38 5.14
C SER A 44 -5.28 -4.89 5.85
N VAL A 45 -4.96 -3.61 5.69
CA VAL A 45 -3.77 -2.94 6.25
C VAL A 45 -3.71 -3.04 7.78
N ASN A 46 -4.85 -2.96 8.45
CA ASN A 46 -4.91 -2.96 9.92
C ASN A 46 -5.02 -4.36 10.53
N ARG A 47 -5.13 -5.41 9.70
CA ARG A 47 -5.26 -6.78 10.17
C ARG A 47 -4.06 -7.15 11.03
N THR A 48 -4.32 -7.63 12.24
CA THR A 48 -3.27 -8.21 13.09
C THR A 48 -3.09 -9.67 12.69
N SER A 49 -1.83 -10.13 12.62
CA SER A 49 -1.41 -11.48 12.22
C SER A 49 -1.92 -12.63 13.12
N ASN A 50 -2.89 -12.37 14.01
CA ASN A 50 -3.38 -13.29 15.02
C ASN A 50 -4.49 -14.23 14.52
N VAL A 51 -4.93 -14.07 13.27
CA VAL A 51 -5.84 -15.04 12.63
C VAL A 51 -4.97 -16.02 11.87
N THR A 52 -4.92 -17.26 12.35
CA THR A 52 -4.19 -18.38 11.73
C THR A 52 -4.50 -18.44 10.24
N ASP A 53 -3.51 -18.15 9.39
CA ASP A 53 -3.62 -18.15 7.92
C ASP A 53 -4.24 -19.43 7.35
N ALA A 54 -4.11 -20.55 8.06
CA ALA A 54 -4.77 -21.81 7.73
C ALA A 54 -6.31 -21.71 7.72
N ILE A 55 -6.91 -21.03 8.71
CA ILE A 55 -8.36 -20.84 8.81
C ILE A 55 -8.85 -19.86 7.73
N ALA A 56 -8.06 -18.80 7.48
CA ALA A 56 -8.38 -17.83 6.43
C ALA A 56 -8.31 -18.44 5.01
N ARG A 57 -7.35 -19.33 4.74
CA ARG A 57 -7.23 -20.03 3.45
C ARG A 57 -8.41 -20.99 3.21
N GLU A 58 -8.84 -21.73 4.24
CA GLU A 58 -9.98 -22.65 4.14
C GLU A 58 -11.30 -21.90 3.85
N MET A 59 -11.54 -20.78 4.55
CA MET A 59 -12.76 -19.98 4.37
C MET A 59 -12.79 -19.24 3.02
N ASN A 60 -11.63 -18.94 2.43
CA ASN A 60 -11.50 -18.15 1.20
C ASN A 60 -11.19 -19.01 -0.04
N ARG A 61 -11.59 -20.28 -0.05
CA ARG A 61 -11.42 -21.20 -1.19
C ARG A 61 -9.95 -21.35 -1.65
N GLY A 62 -9.00 -21.26 -0.73
CA GLY A 62 -7.57 -21.45 -1.00
C GLY A 62 -6.78 -20.20 -1.39
N ILE A 63 -7.40 -19.01 -1.46
CA ILE A 63 -6.71 -17.75 -1.76
C ILE A 63 -5.90 -17.29 -0.53
N THR A 64 -4.63 -16.90 -0.72
CA THR A 64 -3.79 -16.40 0.39
C THR A 64 -4.22 -15.00 0.82
N SER A 65 -3.96 -14.62 2.08
CA SER A 65 -4.29 -13.26 2.57
C SER A 65 -3.68 -12.18 1.66
N CYS A 66 -2.44 -12.40 1.20
CA CYS A 66 -1.74 -11.48 0.32
C CYS A 66 -2.45 -11.30 -1.05
N GLU A 67 -2.97 -12.38 -1.64
CA GLU A 67 -3.71 -12.30 -2.90
C GLU A 67 -5.05 -11.55 -2.74
N GLN A 68 -5.72 -11.70 -1.60
CA GLN A 68 -6.90 -10.91 -1.29
C GLN A 68 -6.58 -9.41 -1.12
N ASP A 69 -5.46 -9.11 -0.47
CA ASP A 69 -5.00 -7.73 -0.27
C ASP A 69 -4.69 -7.07 -1.62
N LEU A 70 -4.02 -7.79 -2.53
CA LEU A 70 -3.75 -7.33 -3.90
C LEU A 70 -5.03 -7.07 -4.70
N LEU A 71 -6.05 -7.92 -4.58
CA LEU A 71 -7.35 -7.70 -5.25
C LEU A 71 -8.03 -6.41 -4.75
N LYS A 72 -8.10 -6.21 -3.43
CA LYS A 72 -8.69 -5.00 -2.84
C LYS A 72 -7.95 -3.73 -3.27
N LEU A 73 -6.62 -3.80 -3.33
CA LEU A 73 -5.79 -2.70 -3.80
C LEU A 73 -6.00 -2.43 -5.29
N GLY A 74 -6.12 -3.46 -6.12
CA GLY A 74 -6.42 -3.35 -7.54
C GLY A 74 -7.79 -2.72 -7.84
N GLU A 75 -8.77 -2.87 -6.94
CA GLU A 75 -10.06 -2.20 -7.05
C GLU A 75 -10.02 -0.73 -6.59
N TYR A 76 -9.17 -0.41 -5.61
CA TYR A 76 -9.10 0.92 -5.01
C TYR A 76 -8.18 1.88 -5.77
N LEU A 77 -7.00 1.41 -6.17
CA LEU A 77 -5.97 2.24 -6.82
C LEU A 77 -6.48 2.99 -8.06
N PRO A 78 -7.20 2.37 -9.02
CA PRO A 78 -7.70 3.09 -10.19
C PRO A 78 -8.66 4.23 -9.82
N LEU A 79 -9.51 4.02 -8.81
CA LEU A 79 -10.44 5.05 -8.34
C LEU A 79 -9.68 6.21 -7.67
N LEU A 80 -8.63 5.89 -6.91
CA LEU A 80 -7.79 6.88 -6.25
C LEU A 80 -6.94 7.68 -7.25
N PHE A 81 -6.38 7.03 -8.26
CA PHE A 81 -5.68 7.70 -9.37
C PHE A 81 -6.60 8.67 -10.11
N ASN A 82 -7.82 8.25 -10.43
CA ASN A 82 -8.81 9.13 -11.07
C ASN A 82 -9.14 10.32 -10.17
N LEU A 83 -9.31 10.09 -8.85
CA LEU A 83 -9.57 11.17 -7.90
C LEU A 83 -8.42 12.18 -7.87
N VAL A 84 -7.17 11.71 -7.83
CA VAL A 84 -5.97 12.55 -7.90
C VAL A 84 -5.92 13.36 -9.20
N HIS A 85 -6.18 12.73 -10.34
CA HIS A 85 -6.17 13.39 -11.65
C HIS A 85 -7.23 14.50 -11.74
N HIS A 86 -8.33 14.37 -11.01
CA HIS A 86 -9.39 15.38 -10.93
C HIS A 86 -9.29 16.28 -9.70
N ALA A 87 -8.30 16.09 -8.82
CA ALA A 87 -8.22 16.77 -7.53
C ALA A 87 -8.05 18.29 -7.66
N ASP A 88 -7.39 18.79 -8.71
CA ASP A 88 -7.29 20.24 -8.97
C ASP A 88 -8.66 20.90 -9.22
N LYS A 89 -9.64 20.12 -9.69
CA LYS A 89 -11.03 20.56 -9.90
C LYS A 89 -11.89 20.38 -8.65
N ILE A 90 -11.49 19.47 -7.77
CA ILE A 90 -12.14 19.23 -6.48
C ILE A 90 -11.54 20.26 -5.52
N LYS A 91 -12.23 21.40 -5.36
CA LYS A 91 -11.89 22.48 -4.41
C LYS A 91 -11.23 21.90 -3.15
N GLN A 92 -10.11 22.50 -2.73
CA GLN A 92 -9.35 22.15 -1.52
C GLN A 92 -10.22 21.40 -0.51
N VAL A 93 -9.99 20.10 -0.41
CA VAL A 93 -10.85 19.23 0.40
C VAL A 93 -10.50 19.47 1.86
N SER A 94 -11.14 20.47 2.46
CA SER A 94 -11.00 20.74 3.89
C SER A 94 -11.54 19.53 4.67
N GLY A 95 -10.70 18.93 5.51
CA GLY A 95 -11.14 17.90 6.46
C GLY A 95 -10.89 16.44 6.06
N LEU A 96 -10.03 16.16 5.06
CA LEU A 96 -9.64 14.79 4.68
C LEU A 96 -9.14 13.95 5.87
N LYS A 97 -8.33 14.52 6.78
CA LYS A 97 -7.80 13.86 7.98
C LYS A 97 -7.17 12.49 7.67
N ILE A 98 -6.51 12.37 6.52
CA ILE A 98 -5.82 11.15 6.09
C ILE A 98 -4.68 10.88 7.07
N ARG A 99 -4.65 9.69 7.64
CA ARG A 99 -3.74 9.34 8.73
C ARG A 99 -3.15 7.96 8.55
N TRP A 100 -1.84 7.92 8.35
CA TRP A 100 -1.05 6.71 8.27
C TRP A 100 0.01 6.65 9.37
N SER A 101 0.32 5.46 9.87
CA SER A 101 1.47 5.22 10.71
C SER A 101 2.69 4.83 9.86
N SER A 102 3.88 4.98 10.43
CA SER A 102 5.08 4.38 9.87
C SER A 102 5.30 2.98 10.46
N GLY A 103 5.57 2.00 9.59
CA GLY A 103 6.02 0.67 9.98
C GLY A 103 7.53 0.64 10.28
N LEU A 104 8.30 1.53 9.65
CA LEU A 104 9.77 1.50 9.68
C LEU A 104 10.39 2.30 10.81
N ILE A 105 9.66 3.25 11.40
CA ILE A 105 10.14 3.97 12.58
C ILE A 105 10.16 3.01 13.77
N SER A 106 11.30 2.90 14.43
CA SER A 106 11.47 2.07 15.63
C SER A 106 10.45 2.48 16.69
N GLN A 107 9.46 1.62 16.92
CA GLN A 107 8.43 1.81 17.93
C GLN A 107 8.92 1.23 19.26
N THR A 108 8.84 2.03 20.32
CA THR A 108 8.99 1.51 21.70
C THR A 108 7.94 0.42 21.97
N LEU A 109 8.13 -0.42 22.99
CA LEU A 109 7.18 -1.48 23.36
C LEU A 109 5.73 -0.96 23.54
N ILE A 110 5.58 0.30 23.98
CA ILE A 110 4.29 0.99 24.12
C ILE A 110 3.74 1.40 22.74
N GLN A 111 4.58 1.90 21.84
CA GLN A 111 4.19 2.31 20.50
C GLN A 111 3.86 1.13 19.58
N ARG A 112 4.39 -0.08 19.85
CA ARG A 112 3.95 -1.31 19.16
C ARG A 112 2.48 -1.64 19.41
N LYS A 113 1.94 -1.28 20.58
CA LYS A 113 0.51 -1.40 20.90
C LYS A 113 -0.32 -0.21 20.38
N CYS A 114 0.28 0.99 20.33
CA CYS A 114 -0.36 2.22 19.88
C CYS A 114 0.54 2.97 18.87
N PRO A 115 0.49 2.62 17.57
CA PRO A 115 1.35 3.26 16.58
C PRO A 115 1.02 4.74 16.44
N LYS A 116 2.05 5.56 16.23
CA LYS A 116 1.87 7.00 15.96
C LYS A 116 1.36 7.18 14.53
N PHE A 117 0.27 7.92 14.40
CA PHE A 117 -0.30 8.29 13.10
C PHE A 117 0.11 9.71 12.73
N PHE A 118 0.46 9.91 11.47
CA PHE A 118 0.78 11.19 10.87
C PHE A 118 -0.38 11.61 9.99
N GLN A 119 -0.92 12.80 10.25
CA GLN A 119 -1.98 13.37 9.42
C GLN A 119 -1.37 14.21 8.30
N VAL A 120 -1.79 13.97 7.07
CA VAL A 120 -1.45 14.81 5.91
C VAL A 120 -2.70 14.90 5.04
N ASP A 121 -3.31 16.09 4.98
CA ASP A 121 -4.58 16.31 4.29
C ASP A 121 -4.37 16.54 2.78
N ASN A 122 -3.73 15.56 2.13
CA ASN A 122 -3.42 15.59 0.71
C ASN A 122 -3.76 14.23 0.08
N ILE A 123 -4.56 14.21 -0.98
CA ILE A 123 -4.94 12.96 -1.64
C ILE A 123 -3.76 12.28 -2.36
N MET A 124 -2.75 13.05 -2.80
CA MET A 124 -1.49 12.49 -3.31
C MET A 124 -0.73 11.74 -2.22
N PHE A 125 -0.87 12.15 -0.96
CA PHE A 125 -0.29 11.42 0.17
C PHE A 125 -0.95 10.05 0.36
N GLU A 126 -2.28 9.99 0.29
CA GLU A 126 -3.01 8.71 0.30
C GLU A 126 -2.56 7.82 -0.85
N LEU A 127 -2.48 8.37 -2.07
CA LEU A 127 -2.01 7.62 -3.24
C LEU A 127 -0.61 7.05 -3.03
N GLY A 128 0.34 7.87 -2.53
CA GLY A 128 1.70 7.42 -2.22
C GLY A 128 1.74 6.26 -1.22
N MET A 129 0.99 6.36 -0.11
CA MET A 129 0.95 5.31 0.91
C MET A 129 0.31 4.01 0.40
N VAL A 130 -0.75 4.10 -0.41
CA VAL A 130 -1.44 2.93 -0.98
C VAL A 130 -0.57 2.25 -2.04
N ILE A 131 0.13 3.02 -2.89
CA ILE A 131 1.10 2.48 -3.85
C ILE A 131 2.27 1.78 -3.14
N TYR A 132 2.80 2.41 -2.09
CA TYR A 132 3.84 1.81 -1.26
C TYR A 132 3.39 0.46 -0.68
N PHE A 133 2.19 0.41 -0.10
CA PHE A 133 1.61 -0.81 0.45
C PHE A 133 1.35 -1.87 -0.63
N TYR A 134 0.90 -1.47 -1.81
CA TYR A 134 0.73 -2.38 -2.94
C TYR A 134 2.04 -3.03 -3.38
N ALA A 135 3.12 -2.26 -3.47
CA ALA A 135 4.45 -2.81 -3.78
C ALA A 135 4.93 -3.81 -2.71
N LEU A 136 4.64 -3.56 -1.42
CA LEU A 136 4.91 -4.52 -0.36
C LEU A 136 4.15 -5.83 -0.56
N LYS A 137 2.86 -5.77 -0.87
CA LYS A 137 2.04 -6.97 -1.09
C LYS A 137 2.45 -7.73 -2.35
N LEU A 138 2.90 -7.05 -3.41
CA LEU A 138 3.49 -7.72 -4.57
C LEU A 138 4.74 -8.52 -4.17
N ARG A 139 5.63 -7.91 -3.38
CA ARG A 139 6.85 -8.56 -2.87
C ARG A 139 6.53 -9.74 -1.95
N GLU A 140 5.60 -9.59 -1.02
CA GLU A 140 5.16 -10.69 -0.14
C GLU A 140 4.56 -11.85 -0.95
N ARG A 141 3.73 -11.55 -1.95
CA ARG A 141 3.19 -12.59 -2.83
C ARG A 141 4.29 -13.30 -3.62
N ALA A 142 5.30 -12.57 -4.07
CA ALA A 142 6.47 -13.15 -4.71
C ALA A 142 7.20 -14.14 -3.78
N MET A 143 7.35 -13.79 -2.49
CA MET A 143 7.94 -14.68 -1.47
C MET A 143 7.12 -15.95 -1.24
N GLU A 144 5.79 -15.86 -1.21
CA GLU A 144 4.91 -17.03 -1.06
C GLU A 144 5.06 -18.01 -2.25
N LEU A 145 5.34 -17.48 -3.44
CA LEU A 145 5.41 -18.25 -4.68
C LEU A 145 6.81 -18.76 -5.02
N VAL A 146 7.86 -18.29 -4.33
CA VAL A 146 9.25 -18.62 -4.68
C VAL A 146 9.55 -20.13 -4.71
N SER A 147 8.84 -20.93 -3.91
CA SER A 147 9.01 -22.38 -3.84
C SER A 147 8.01 -23.18 -4.69
N THR A 148 6.96 -22.54 -5.20
CA THR A 148 5.84 -23.23 -5.88
C THR A 148 5.69 -22.82 -7.35
N ASP A 149 5.96 -21.56 -7.67
CA ASP A 149 5.95 -21.00 -9.02
C ASP A 149 7.00 -19.88 -9.13
N VAL A 150 8.24 -20.29 -9.40
CA VAL A 150 9.39 -19.38 -9.50
C VAL A 150 9.17 -18.33 -10.58
N LYS A 151 8.60 -18.68 -11.74
CA LYS A 151 8.37 -17.74 -12.86
C LYS A 151 7.41 -16.62 -12.46
N LYS A 152 6.31 -16.97 -11.78
CA LYS A 152 5.35 -15.98 -11.27
C LYS A 152 5.96 -15.15 -10.14
N SER A 153 6.74 -15.77 -9.26
CA SER A 153 7.50 -15.07 -8.20
C SER A 153 8.41 -13.99 -8.78
N ILE A 154 9.25 -14.32 -9.77
CA ILE A 154 10.15 -13.36 -10.44
C ILE A 154 9.38 -12.21 -11.09
N THR A 155 8.26 -12.52 -11.75
CA THR A 155 7.40 -11.50 -12.37
C THR A 155 6.91 -10.50 -11.33
N LEU A 156 6.42 -11.00 -10.18
CA LEU A 156 5.93 -10.16 -9.09
C LEU A 156 7.04 -9.33 -8.43
N TYR A 157 8.26 -9.89 -8.28
CA TYR A 157 9.41 -9.10 -7.81
C TYR A 157 9.75 -7.96 -8.76
N ARG A 158 9.72 -8.21 -10.08
CA ARG A 158 9.96 -7.17 -11.09
C ARG A 158 8.86 -6.11 -11.08
N GLU A 159 7.61 -6.52 -10.89
CA GLU A 159 6.47 -5.62 -10.76
C GLU A 159 6.60 -4.74 -9.51
N ALA A 160 6.84 -5.34 -8.34
CA ALA A 160 7.08 -4.61 -7.08
C ALA A 160 8.23 -3.61 -7.24
N SER A 161 9.33 -4.02 -7.89
CA SER A 161 10.44 -3.14 -8.23
C SER A 161 10.02 -1.94 -9.06
N GLY A 162 9.22 -2.17 -10.12
CA GLY A 162 8.70 -1.12 -10.99
C GLY A 162 7.81 -0.13 -10.25
N VAL A 163 6.94 -0.64 -9.35
CA VAL A 163 6.07 0.21 -8.53
C VAL A 163 6.88 1.07 -7.55
N PHE A 164 7.88 0.51 -6.86
CA PHE A 164 8.77 1.29 -6.00
C PHE A 164 9.60 2.32 -6.78
N HIS A 165 10.04 1.96 -7.99
CA HIS A 165 10.77 2.87 -8.87
C HIS A 165 9.90 4.06 -9.29
N HIS A 166 8.67 3.79 -9.73
CA HIS A 166 7.66 4.81 -10.07
C HIS A 166 7.37 5.74 -8.89
N LEU A 167 7.16 5.15 -7.70
CA LEU A 167 6.95 5.93 -6.48
C LEU A 167 8.12 6.89 -6.23
N SER A 168 9.36 6.40 -6.35
CA SER A 168 10.57 7.19 -6.13
C SER A 168 10.78 8.33 -7.12
N HIS A 169 10.57 8.09 -8.42
CA HIS A 169 11.00 9.00 -9.48
C HIS A 169 9.89 9.87 -10.04
N ASP A 170 8.64 9.40 -10.00
CA ASP A 170 7.53 10.08 -10.66
C ASP A 170 6.60 10.75 -9.63
N LEU A 171 6.25 10.04 -8.55
CA LEU A 171 5.26 10.52 -7.58
C LEU A 171 5.87 11.34 -6.43
N LEU A 172 6.91 10.80 -5.77
CA LEU A 172 7.48 11.42 -4.57
C LEU A 172 8.08 12.82 -4.79
N PRO A 173 8.76 13.14 -5.90
CA PRO A 173 9.29 14.49 -6.11
C PRO A 173 8.23 15.59 -5.98
N SER A 174 7.01 15.32 -6.47
CA SER A 174 5.87 16.25 -6.38
C SER A 174 5.20 16.26 -5.01
N LEU A 175 5.26 15.14 -4.27
CA LEU A 175 4.61 14.97 -2.98
C LEU A 175 5.46 15.48 -1.80
N LEU A 176 6.78 15.34 -1.88
CA LEU A 176 7.74 15.67 -0.80
C LEU A 176 7.52 17.05 -0.14
N PRO A 177 7.25 18.15 -0.87
CA PRO A 177 6.99 19.46 -0.26
C PRO A 177 5.77 19.48 0.67
N SER A 178 4.82 18.56 0.47
CA SER A 178 3.60 18.44 1.28
C SER A 178 3.76 17.49 2.48
N LEU A 179 4.86 16.75 2.56
CA LEU A 179 5.07 15.76 3.61
C LEU A 179 5.72 16.37 4.86
N PRO A 180 5.36 15.88 6.05
CA PRO A 180 6.04 16.28 7.27
C PRO A 180 7.49 15.76 7.24
N GLN A 181 8.45 16.68 7.14
CA GLN A 181 9.88 16.36 7.03
C GLN A 181 10.34 15.39 8.13
N GLY A 182 11.02 14.31 7.71
CA GLY A 182 11.64 13.33 8.60
C GLY A 182 10.67 12.40 9.36
N LYS A 183 9.37 12.41 9.06
CA LYS A 183 8.36 11.65 9.83
C LYS A 183 7.85 10.38 9.15
N LEU A 184 8.06 10.22 7.85
CA LEU A 184 7.50 9.11 7.05
C LEU A 184 8.58 8.55 6.12
N PRO A 185 9.44 7.64 6.61
CA PRO A 185 10.51 7.04 5.81
C PRO A 185 9.98 6.28 4.58
N GLU A 186 8.76 5.72 4.66
CA GLU A 186 8.08 4.99 3.59
C GLU A 186 7.98 5.82 2.29
N LEU A 187 7.85 7.13 2.42
CA LEU A 187 7.68 8.06 1.30
C LEU A 187 8.94 8.90 1.06
N THR A 188 10.10 8.24 1.10
CA THR A 188 11.38 8.84 0.71
C THR A 188 11.90 8.20 -0.58
N PRO A 189 12.41 8.98 -1.55
CA PRO A 189 12.94 8.44 -2.80
C PRO A 189 14.07 7.42 -2.57
N TRP A 190 14.96 7.69 -1.61
CA TRP A 190 16.08 6.80 -1.28
C TRP A 190 15.63 5.42 -0.79
N LEU A 191 14.63 5.37 0.09
CA LEU A 191 14.09 4.09 0.54
C LEU A 191 13.41 3.36 -0.61
N CYS A 192 12.54 4.04 -1.38
CA CYS A 192 11.82 3.42 -2.49
C CYS A 192 12.79 2.88 -3.55
N THR A 193 13.85 3.61 -3.87
CA THR A 193 14.92 3.13 -4.76
C THR A 193 15.62 1.90 -4.18
N SER A 194 15.91 1.90 -2.87
CA SER A 194 16.54 0.74 -2.20
C SER A 194 15.64 -0.49 -2.22
N LEU A 195 14.33 -0.31 -2.00
CA LEU A 195 13.33 -1.39 -2.06
C LEU A 195 13.13 -1.92 -3.48
N SER A 196 13.19 -1.04 -4.48
CA SER A 196 13.19 -1.41 -5.89
C SER A 196 14.37 -2.34 -6.21
N LEU A 197 15.60 -1.93 -5.82
CA LEU A 197 16.80 -2.75 -5.98
C LEU A 197 16.74 -4.06 -5.19
N LEU A 198 16.20 -4.04 -3.97
CA LEU A 198 16.01 -5.24 -3.17
C LEU A 198 15.10 -6.24 -3.89
N CYS A 199 13.97 -5.80 -4.44
CA CYS A 199 13.06 -6.66 -5.19
C CYS A 199 13.74 -7.28 -6.42
N LEU A 200 14.55 -6.50 -7.16
CA LEU A 200 15.31 -7.03 -8.30
C LEU A 200 16.34 -8.08 -7.86
N ALA A 201 17.06 -7.84 -6.77
CA ALA A 201 18.03 -8.78 -6.23
C ALA A 201 17.35 -10.09 -5.79
N GLU A 202 16.21 -10.01 -5.09
CA GLU A 202 15.44 -11.20 -4.68
C GLU A 202 14.89 -11.98 -5.88
N GLY A 203 14.43 -11.27 -6.93
CA GLY A 203 14.05 -11.88 -8.20
C GLY A 203 15.21 -12.62 -8.88
N GLN A 204 16.39 -12.01 -8.94
CA GLN A 204 17.59 -12.62 -9.52
C GLN A 204 18.06 -13.87 -8.75
N VAL A 205 18.03 -13.83 -7.42
CA VAL A 205 18.37 -15.03 -6.63
C VAL A 205 17.36 -16.15 -6.88
N SER A 206 16.08 -15.81 -7.02
CA SER A 206 15.02 -16.78 -7.35
C SER A 206 15.24 -17.42 -8.73
N ASP A 207 15.65 -16.64 -9.73
CA ASP A 207 16.06 -17.12 -11.05
C ASP A 207 17.21 -18.15 -10.95
N SER A 208 18.23 -17.87 -10.13
CA SER A 208 19.40 -18.75 -9.97
C SER A 208 19.09 -20.09 -9.29
N LEU A 209 18.05 -20.15 -8.46
CA LEU A 209 17.58 -21.38 -7.81
C LEU A 209 16.83 -22.31 -8.77
N ASN A 210 16.35 -21.80 -9.90
CA ASN A 210 15.62 -22.58 -10.92
C ASN A 210 16.54 -23.44 -11.80
N PHE A 211 17.86 -23.25 -11.70
CA PHE A 211 18.88 -23.94 -12.51
C PHE A 211 19.70 -24.98 -11.71
N ASN A 212 19.35 -25.23 -10.45
CA ASN A 212 19.88 -26.33 -9.63
C ASN A 212 18.77 -27.35 -9.34
#